data_AF-G5GCQ3-F1
#
_entry.id   AF-G5GCQ3-F1
#
_cell.length_a   1.000
_cell.length_b   1.000
_cell.length_c   1.000
_cell.angle_alpha   90.00
_cell.angle_beta   90.00
_cell.angle_gamma   90.00
#
_symmetry.space_group_name_H-M   'P 1'
#
loop_
_entity.id
_entity.type
_entity.pdbx_description
1 polymer ?
#
loop_
_entity_poly.entity_id
_entity_poly.type
_entity_poly.pdbx_seq_one_letter_code
_entity_poly.pdbx_strand_id
1 'polypeptide(L)'
;MAKAAKDILYVDYIHQVGHVNFDHIHIDALKSTHRNVRLVLHKELADQLPYAKDEYAAILPSWLYQRDNRPLLNRILFVLVLLFIRWKIRPQKYRNVIVSSCEEITLGLFPLCRNMHIVCHGNAQSFDSSKLKTFFLRRLARHNRFIVFNSEMAQPFLENGIKNVDIISHGCIPPFQVSNATTSLPDLSAYRHIVFHPSASPDRVFMQQLLKDANLQDFLKRENILLILRNHPEGKTEIGNIRFINHYLTQSQYQQLFLQADTILLAYPPQFRFQVSGVSFECVSNHKKVLIFHNPSLNYCRQFYNYDPIFHNIGQMCQLLKQLTEDSSRQCVVDAEMLRPDYTHILATK
;
A
#
# COMPACT_ATOMS: atom_id res chain seq x y z
N MET A 1 7.82 -32.04 29.67
CA MET A 1 8.81 -31.36 28.79
C MET A 1 8.11 -30.27 28.00
N ALA A 2 8.38 -28.99 28.31
CA ALA A 2 7.82 -27.87 27.57
C ALA A 2 8.44 -27.85 26.16
N LYS A 3 7.62 -28.08 25.13
CA LYS A 3 8.06 -27.95 23.74
C LYS A 3 8.45 -26.49 23.53
N ALA A 4 9.69 -26.22 23.11
CA ALA A 4 10.17 -24.87 22.82
C ALA A 4 9.11 -24.15 21.96
N ALA A 5 8.57 -23.04 22.47
CA ALA A 5 7.62 -22.23 21.72
C ALA A 5 8.30 -21.79 20.43
N LYS A 6 7.61 -21.92 19.29
CA LYS A 6 8.10 -21.33 18.05
C LYS A 6 7.96 -19.81 18.18
N ASP A 7 8.89 -19.03 17.66
CA ASP A 7 8.92 -17.59 18.00
C ASP A 7 7.82 -16.79 17.33
N ILE A 8 7.72 -16.87 16.00
CA ILE A 8 6.81 -16.02 15.21
C ILE A 8 6.11 -16.85 14.14
N LEU A 9 4.80 -16.67 14.01
CA LEU A 9 4.01 -17.12 12.86
C LEU A 9 3.52 -15.89 12.08
N TYR A 10 3.91 -15.77 10.82
CA TYR A 10 3.36 -14.81 9.88
C TYR A 10 2.29 -15.48 9.04
N VAL A 11 1.12 -14.86 8.95
CA VAL A 11 -0.04 -15.39 8.23
C VAL A 11 -0.62 -14.34 7.29
N ASP A 12 -0.55 -14.58 5.98
CA ASP A 12 -1.50 -13.99 5.04
C ASP A 12 -2.54 -15.03 4.63
N TYR A 13 -3.74 -14.88 5.18
CA TYR A 13 -4.84 -15.80 4.92
C TYR A 13 -5.71 -15.35 3.74
N ILE A 14 -5.56 -14.11 3.28
CA ILE A 14 -6.30 -13.56 2.14
C ILE A 14 -5.39 -13.63 0.91
N HIS A 15 -5.89 -14.18 -0.19
CA HIS A 15 -5.10 -14.27 -1.43
C HIS A 15 -5.09 -12.90 -2.13
N GLN A 16 -4.10 -12.04 -1.85
CA GLN A 16 -3.97 -10.72 -2.45
C GLN A 16 -2.69 -10.63 -3.28
N VAL A 17 -2.79 -10.76 -4.60
CA VAL A 17 -1.59 -10.73 -5.50
C VAL A 17 -0.79 -9.44 -5.34
N GLY A 18 -1.45 -8.30 -5.07
CA GLY A 18 -0.78 -7.03 -4.80
C GLY A 18 0.01 -6.96 -3.47
N HIS A 19 -0.11 -7.96 -2.59
CA HIS A 19 0.59 -7.98 -1.29
C HIS A 19 1.98 -8.61 -1.34
N VAL A 20 2.44 -9.20 -2.46
CA VAL A 20 3.76 -9.87 -2.52
C VAL A 20 4.88 -8.97 -1.99
N ASN A 21 4.93 -7.71 -2.44
CA ASN A 21 5.93 -6.74 -1.97
C ASN A 21 5.77 -6.40 -0.49
N PHE A 22 4.53 -6.22 -0.03
CA PHE A 22 4.23 -5.95 1.37
C PHE A 22 4.68 -7.12 2.27
N ASP A 23 4.31 -8.34 1.91
CA ASP A 23 4.70 -9.55 2.63
C ASP A 23 6.21 -9.71 2.68
N HIS A 24 6.91 -9.47 1.56
CA HIS A 24 8.36 -9.52 1.51
C HIS A 24 8.99 -8.57 2.55
N ILE A 25 8.61 -7.29 2.52
CA ILE A 25 9.15 -6.25 3.40
C ILE A 25 8.90 -6.58 4.87
N HIS A 26 7.68 -6.99 5.22
CA HIS A 26 7.31 -7.26 6.61
C HIS A 26 7.91 -8.58 7.13
N ILE A 27 8.01 -9.62 6.30
CA ILE A 27 8.67 -10.87 6.69
C ILE A 27 10.17 -10.64 6.90
N ASP A 28 10.84 -9.89 6.04
CA ASP A 28 12.27 -9.57 6.20
C ASP A 28 12.55 -8.74 7.45
N ALA A 29 11.68 -7.78 7.76
CA ALA A 29 11.73 -7.02 9.01
C ALA A 29 11.55 -7.92 10.25
N LEU A 30 10.68 -8.92 10.19
CA LEU A 30 10.53 -9.89 11.28
C LEU A 30 11.76 -10.79 11.41
N LYS A 31 12.32 -11.27 10.29
CA LYS A 31 13.51 -12.13 10.27
C LYS A 31 14.76 -11.41 10.78
N SER A 32 14.90 -10.10 10.54
CA SER A 32 16.02 -9.31 11.06
C SER A 32 16.04 -9.18 12.58
N THR A 33 14.97 -9.57 13.28
CA THR A 33 14.94 -9.67 14.75
C THR A 33 15.67 -10.91 15.31
N HIS A 34 16.32 -11.71 14.45
CA HIS A 34 17.01 -12.96 14.77
C HIS A 34 16.12 -14.03 15.43
N ARG A 35 14.80 -13.97 15.18
CA ARG A 35 13.81 -14.93 15.66
C ARG A 35 13.40 -15.90 14.56
N ASN A 36 12.94 -17.10 14.96
CA ASN A 36 12.44 -18.07 14.00
C ASN A 36 11.04 -17.67 13.48
N VAL A 37 10.98 -17.26 12.21
CA VAL A 37 9.74 -16.86 11.53
C VAL A 37 9.23 -18.02 10.69
N ARG A 38 7.98 -18.44 10.95
CA ARG A 38 7.27 -19.44 10.15
C ARG A 38 6.18 -18.78 9.32
N LEU A 39 6.04 -19.23 8.08
CA LEU A 39 5.16 -18.58 7.11
C LEU A 39 3.91 -19.41 6.80
N VAL A 40 2.77 -18.74 6.63
CA VAL A 40 1.56 -19.30 6.05
C VAL A 40 1.06 -18.34 4.99
N LEU A 41 1.24 -18.72 3.72
CA LEU A 41 0.88 -17.91 2.55
C LEU A 41 0.17 -18.77 1.51
N HIS A 42 -0.58 -18.12 0.62
CA HIS A 42 -1.11 -18.76 -0.58
C HIS A 42 0.01 -19.13 -1.55
N LYS A 43 -0.15 -20.27 -2.24
CA LYS A 43 0.88 -20.85 -3.12
C LYS A 43 1.45 -19.83 -4.12
N GLU A 44 0.60 -19.08 -4.80
CA GLU A 44 1.02 -18.08 -5.78
C GLU A 44 1.87 -16.94 -5.17
N LEU A 45 1.60 -16.56 -3.91
CA LEU A 45 2.42 -15.57 -3.20
C LEU A 45 3.74 -16.19 -2.75
N ALA A 46 3.69 -17.40 -2.19
CA ALA A 46 4.87 -18.15 -1.75
C ALA A 46 5.85 -18.42 -2.89
N ASP A 47 5.34 -18.73 -4.09
CA ASP A 47 6.15 -19.01 -5.29
C ASP A 47 6.90 -17.76 -5.80
N GLN A 48 6.48 -16.55 -5.40
CA GLN A 48 7.12 -15.27 -5.78
C GLN A 48 8.10 -14.74 -4.73
N LEU A 49 8.15 -15.34 -3.54
CA LEU A 49 8.98 -14.88 -2.44
C LEU A 49 10.27 -15.72 -2.33
N PRO A 50 11.41 -15.11 -1.96
CA PRO A 50 12.71 -15.78 -1.95
C PRO A 50 12.94 -16.65 -0.69
N TYR A 51 11.90 -17.31 -0.19
CA TYR A 51 11.95 -18.08 1.06
C TYR A 51 11.96 -19.58 0.80
N ALA A 52 12.77 -20.30 1.58
CA ALA A 52 12.91 -21.75 1.42
C ALA A 52 11.64 -22.48 1.91
N LYS A 53 11.33 -23.62 1.28
CA LYS A 53 10.10 -24.40 1.58
C LYS A 53 10.00 -24.81 3.04
N ASP A 54 11.14 -25.07 3.68
CA ASP A 54 11.20 -25.46 5.08
C ASP A 54 10.89 -24.31 6.03
N GLU A 55 10.87 -23.04 5.60
CA GLU A 55 10.44 -21.88 6.39
C GLU A 55 8.89 -21.79 6.50
N TYR A 56 8.16 -22.42 5.58
CA TYR A 56 6.70 -22.41 5.57
C TYR A 56 6.13 -23.41 6.57
N ALA A 57 5.28 -22.95 7.48
CA ALA A 57 4.44 -23.85 8.28
C ALA A 57 3.34 -24.48 7.41
N ALA A 58 2.82 -23.74 6.43
CA ALA A 58 1.97 -24.26 5.36
C ALA A 58 1.99 -23.34 4.14
N ILE A 59 1.79 -23.95 2.98
CA ILE A 59 1.46 -23.26 1.74
C ILE A 59 -0.01 -23.58 1.45
N LEU A 60 -0.84 -22.54 1.34
CA LEU A 60 -2.28 -22.69 1.11
C LEU A 60 -2.53 -22.99 -0.38
N PRO A 61 -3.29 -24.05 -0.71
CA PRO A 61 -3.51 -24.50 -2.07
C PRO A 61 -4.44 -23.57 -2.88
N SER A 62 -4.35 -23.65 -4.22
CA SER A 62 -5.08 -22.79 -5.16
C SER A 62 -6.61 -22.88 -5.14
N TRP A 63 -7.16 -23.97 -4.61
CA TRP A 63 -8.61 -24.07 -4.44
C TRP A 63 -9.14 -23.15 -3.33
N LEU A 64 -8.27 -22.65 -2.43
CA LEU A 64 -8.60 -21.65 -1.40
C LEU A 64 -8.40 -20.19 -1.86
N TYR A 65 -8.02 -19.96 -3.12
CA TYR A 65 -7.85 -18.61 -3.64
C TYR A 65 -9.18 -17.86 -3.69
N GLN A 66 -9.11 -16.55 -3.42
CA GLN A 66 -10.26 -15.68 -3.61
C GLN A 66 -10.70 -15.67 -5.08
N ARG A 67 -11.98 -15.39 -5.30
CA ARG A 67 -12.62 -15.34 -6.61
C ARG A 67 -13.06 -13.90 -6.90
N ASP A 68 -12.75 -13.43 -8.09
CA ASP A 68 -13.13 -12.10 -8.54
C ASP A 68 -14.65 -11.94 -8.53
N ASN A 69 -15.12 -10.76 -8.10
CA ASN A 69 -16.53 -10.38 -8.06
C ASN A 69 -17.45 -11.34 -7.25
N ARG A 70 -16.91 -12.12 -6.30
CA ARG A 70 -17.69 -13.05 -5.47
C ARG A 70 -17.46 -12.86 -3.96
N PRO A 71 -17.90 -11.73 -3.37
CA PRO A 71 -17.58 -11.36 -1.98
C PRO A 71 -18.08 -12.37 -0.94
N LEU A 72 -19.28 -12.95 -1.12
CA LEU A 72 -19.82 -13.94 -0.18
C LEU A 72 -19.05 -15.26 -0.21
N LEU A 73 -18.72 -15.75 -1.41
CA LEU A 73 -17.89 -16.95 -1.58
C LEU A 73 -16.50 -16.72 -0.97
N ASN A 74 -15.91 -15.55 -1.17
CA ASN A 74 -14.61 -15.21 -0.60
C ASN A 74 -14.63 -15.27 0.92
N ARG A 75 -15.70 -14.80 1.57
CA ARG A 75 -15.84 -14.95 3.04
C ARG A 75 -15.90 -16.42 3.47
N ILE A 76 -16.59 -17.29 2.72
CA ILE A 76 -16.60 -18.73 3.01
C ILE A 76 -15.18 -19.30 2.88
N LEU A 77 -14.48 -18.97 1.80
CA LEU A 77 -13.10 -19.41 1.58
C LEU A 77 -12.16 -18.92 2.69
N PHE A 78 -12.28 -17.66 3.12
CA PHE A 78 -11.52 -17.12 4.25
C PHE A 78 -11.78 -17.90 5.54
N VAL A 79 -13.03 -18.25 5.85
CA VAL A 79 -13.36 -19.10 7.01
C VAL A 79 -12.70 -20.48 6.88
N LEU A 80 -12.74 -21.11 5.69
CA LEU A 80 -12.09 -22.39 5.45
C LEU A 80 -10.57 -22.31 5.65
N VAL A 81 -9.92 -21.26 5.15
CA VAL A 81 -8.50 -20.99 5.38
C VAL A 81 -8.21 -20.85 6.88
N LEU A 82 -8.97 -20.01 7.59
CA LEU A 82 -8.77 -19.77 9.02
C LEU A 82 -8.93 -21.07 9.85
N LEU A 83 -9.93 -21.89 9.54
CA LEU A 83 -10.13 -23.20 10.18
C LEU A 83 -8.98 -24.16 9.89
N PHE A 84 -8.53 -24.23 8.63
CA PHE A 84 -7.37 -25.04 8.22
C PHE A 84 -6.11 -24.65 9.00
N ILE A 85 -5.81 -23.34 9.09
CA ILE A 85 -4.64 -22.83 9.83
C ILE A 85 -4.77 -23.18 11.31
N ARG A 86 -5.94 -22.94 11.91
CA ARG A 86 -6.19 -23.21 13.33
C ARG A 86 -5.99 -24.68 13.68
N TRP A 87 -6.47 -25.61 12.85
CA TRP A 87 -6.37 -27.04 13.12
C TRP A 87 -4.99 -27.64 12.80
N LYS A 88 -4.44 -27.30 11.63
CA LYS A 88 -3.18 -27.88 11.14
C LYS A 88 -1.95 -27.24 11.77
N ILE A 89 -1.93 -25.91 11.84
CA ILE A 89 -0.74 -25.14 12.26
C ILE A 89 -0.73 -24.88 13.75
N ARG A 90 -1.92 -24.75 14.35
CA ARG A 90 -2.14 -24.44 15.78
C ARG A 90 -1.40 -23.17 16.21
N PRO A 91 -1.83 -21.98 15.73
CA PRO A 91 -1.17 -20.69 15.97
C PRO A 91 -0.86 -20.39 17.44
N GLN A 92 -1.65 -20.92 18.38
CA GLN A 92 -1.41 -20.80 19.83
C GLN A 92 -0.09 -21.43 20.34
N LYS A 93 0.64 -22.17 19.50
CA LYS A 93 1.98 -22.71 19.82
C LYS A 93 3.11 -21.73 19.54
N TYR A 94 2.80 -20.61 18.91
CA TYR A 94 3.75 -19.56 18.59
C TYR A 94 3.65 -18.46 19.63
N ARG A 95 4.79 -17.86 19.98
CA ARG A 95 4.82 -16.76 20.94
C ARG A 95 4.14 -15.51 20.36
N ASN A 96 4.37 -15.23 19.09
CA ASN A 96 3.75 -14.11 18.37
C ASN A 96 3.08 -14.63 17.10
N VAL A 97 1.89 -14.11 16.81
CA VAL A 97 1.15 -14.38 15.57
C VAL A 97 0.87 -13.05 14.88
N ILE A 98 1.49 -12.82 13.74
CA ILE A 98 1.28 -11.66 12.88
C ILE A 98 0.32 -12.06 11.76
N VAL A 99 -0.80 -11.36 11.63
CA VAL A 99 -1.77 -11.54 10.56
C VAL A 99 -1.68 -10.33 9.64
N SER A 100 -1.25 -10.53 8.39
CA SER A 100 -0.90 -9.45 7.45
C SER A 100 -2.10 -8.71 6.86
N SER A 101 -3.29 -9.25 7.04
CA SER A 101 -4.53 -8.74 6.48
C SER A 101 -5.71 -8.94 7.44
N CYS A 102 -6.75 -8.13 7.30
CA CYS A 102 -7.94 -8.19 8.16
C CYS A 102 -9.22 -8.04 7.35
N GLU A 103 -9.96 -9.14 7.20
CA GLU A 103 -11.39 -9.09 6.89
C GLU A 103 -12.14 -9.23 8.22
N GLU A 104 -12.83 -8.15 8.61
CA GLU A 104 -13.25 -7.96 9.99
C GLU A 104 -14.21 -9.05 10.46
N ILE A 105 -15.15 -9.45 9.60
CA ILE A 105 -16.21 -10.40 9.94
C ILE A 105 -15.63 -11.80 10.13
N THR A 106 -14.91 -12.30 9.14
CA THR A 106 -14.40 -13.67 9.13
C THR A 106 -13.35 -13.89 10.21
N LEU A 107 -12.40 -12.96 10.37
CA LEU A 107 -11.40 -13.04 11.43
C LEU A 107 -12.02 -12.81 12.82
N GLY A 108 -13.03 -11.94 12.93
CA GLY A 108 -13.77 -11.70 14.17
C GLY A 108 -14.63 -12.88 14.64
N LEU A 109 -15.16 -13.65 13.69
CA LEU A 109 -15.88 -14.91 13.96
C LEU A 109 -14.92 -16.05 14.30
N PHE A 110 -13.85 -16.20 13.50
CA PHE A 110 -12.90 -17.32 13.59
C PHE A 110 -11.46 -16.83 13.78
N PRO A 111 -11.14 -16.20 14.93
CA PRO A 111 -9.78 -15.76 15.21
C PRO A 111 -8.83 -16.97 15.29
N LEU A 112 -7.63 -16.82 14.74
CA LEU A 112 -6.60 -17.87 14.75
C LEU A 112 -6.22 -18.26 16.19
N CYS A 113 -5.93 -17.25 17.03
CA CYS A 113 -5.72 -17.38 18.47
C CYS A 113 -6.02 -16.04 19.17
N ARG A 114 -5.72 -15.94 20.47
CA ARG A 114 -5.65 -14.66 21.20
C ARG A 114 -4.24 -14.09 21.07
N ASN A 115 -4.08 -12.82 21.39
CA ASN A 115 -2.82 -12.06 21.37
C ASN A 115 -2.17 -12.02 19.97
N MET A 116 -2.99 -11.94 18.92
CA MET A 116 -2.51 -11.69 17.56
C MET A 116 -2.13 -10.21 17.40
N HIS A 117 -1.21 -9.94 16.49
CA HIS A 117 -1.00 -8.62 15.91
C HIS A 117 -1.57 -8.60 14.50
N ILE A 118 -2.58 -7.78 14.27
CA ILE A 118 -3.39 -7.81 13.05
C ILE A 118 -3.13 -6.53 12.27
N VAL A 119 -2.56 -6.64 11.08
CA VAL A 119 -2.32 -5.50 10.20
C VAL A 119 -3.64 -5.02 9.58
N CYS A 120 -3.87 -3.72 9.66
CA CYS A 120 -5.05 -3.06 9.13
C CYS A 120 -4.68 -2.07 8.01
N HIS A 121 -4.99 -2.43 6.76
CA HIS A 121 -4.64 -1.63 5.57
C HIS A 121 -5.60 -0.48 5.27
N GLY A 122 -6.80 -0.54 5.83
CA GLY A 122 -7.85 0.48 5.67
C GLY A 122 -9.08 0.23 6.54
N ASN A 123 -8.96 -0.66 7.53
CA ASN A 123 -10.10 -1.17 8.29
C ASN A 123 -10.78 -0.11 9.16
N ALA A 124 -10.08 0.99 9.49
CA ALA A 124 -10.67 2.14 10.17
C ALA A 124 -11.89 2.72 9.44
N GLN A 125 -11.98 2.57 8.11
CA GLN A 125 -13.16 3.01 7.34
C GLN A 125 -14.46 2.32 7.78
N SER A 126 -14.36 1.13 8.38
CA SER A 126 -15.50 0.36 8.86
C SER A 126 -16.25 1.07 9.99
N PHE A 127 -15.57 1.94 10.76
CA PHE A 127 -16.20 2.67 11.87
C PHE A 127 -17.39 3.52 11.41
N ASP A 128 -17.29 4.18 10.26
CA ASP A 128 -18.40 5.00 9.75
C ASP A 128 -19.27 4.28 8.72
N SER A 129 -18.72 3.28 8.02
CA SER A 129 -19.42 2.62 6.91
C SER A 129 -20.23 1.38 7.31
N SER A 130 -19.92 0.70 8.43
CA SER A 130 -20.59 -0.55 8.79
C SER A 130 -20.58 -0.86 10.29
N LYS A 131 -21.75 -0.78 10.94
CA LYS A 131 -21.94 -1.20 12.35
C LYS A 131 -21.53 -2.66 12.60
N LEU A 132 -21.80 -3.55 11.63
CA LEU A 132 -21.45 -4.97 11.73
C LEU A 132 -19.93 -5.17 11.76
N LYS A 133 -19.20 -4.55 10.83
CA LYS A 133 -17.74 -4.63 10.82
C LYS A 133 -17.13 -3.97 12.07
N THR A 134 -17.68 -2.85 12.52
CA THR A 134 -17.30 -2.19 13.77
C THR A 134 -17.45 -3.11 14.98
N PHE A 135 -18.55 -3.87 15.06
CA PHE A 135 -18.73 -4.86 16.12
C PHE A 135 -17.58 -5.88 16.14
N PHE A 136 -17.20 -6.40 14.97
CA PHE A 136 -16.12 -7.39 14.89
C PHE A 136 -14.73 -6.79 15.16
N LEU A 137 -14.45 -5.56 14.73
CA LEU A 137 -13.22 -4.86 15.11
C LEU A 137 -13.12 -4.69 16.63
N ARG A 138 -14.19 -4.25 17.29
CA ARG A 138 -14.24 -4.13 18.76
C ARG A 138 -14.09 -5.49 19.45
N ARG A 139 -14.67 -6.55 18.88
CA ARG A 139 -14.50 -7.92 19.39
C ARG A 139 -13.06 -8.38 19.29
N LEU A 140 -12.40 -8.16 18.14
CA LEU A 140 -10.99 -8.49 17.93
C LEU A 140 -10.08 -7.73 18.90
N ALA A 141 -10.33 -6.44 19.11
CA ALA A 141 -9.55 -5.55 19.98
C ALA A 141 -9.46 -6.01 21.45
N ARG A 142 -10.42 -6.81 21.94
CA ARG A 142 -10.44 -7.28 23.34
C ARG A 142 -9.27 -8.18 23.70
N HIS A 143 -8.72 -8.89 22.73
CA HIS A 143 -7.69 -9.89 22.96
C HIS A 143 -6.54 -9.80 21.96
N ASN A 144 -6.53 -8.81 21.08
CA ASN A 144 -5.53 -8.68 20.02
C ASN A 144 -5.10 -7.22 19.91
N ARG A 145 -3.98 -7.02 19.22
CA ARG A 145 -3.45 -5.70 18.90
C ARG A 145 -3.61 -5.47 17.41
N PHE A 146 -3.87 -4.23 17.01
CA PHE A 146 -3.87 -3.83 15.62
C PHE A 146 -2.54 -3.18 15.26
N ILE A 147 -2.08 -3.40 14.04
CA ILE A 147 -0.95 -2.69 13.44
C ILE A 147 -1.52 -1.80 12.34
N VAL A 148 -1.16 -0.52 12.36
CA VAL A 148 -1.43 0.46 11.31
C VAL A 148 -0.14 1.16 10.91
N PHE A 149 -0.17 1.97 9.85
CA PHE A 149 1.07 2.46 9.23
C PHE A 149 1.46 3.89 9.59
N ASN A 150 0.54 4.69 10.14
CA ASN A 150 0.79 6.06 10.60
C ASN A 150 -0.24 6.48 11.65
N SER A 151 -0.04 7.67 12.22
CA SER A 151 -0.92 8.28 13.22
C SER A 151 -2.35 8.47 12.72
N GLU A 152 -2.52 8.87 11.47
CA GLU A 152 -3.81 9.18 10.84
C GLU A 152 -4.67 7.92 10.69
N MET A 153 -4.04 6.76 10.47
CA MET A 153 -4.72 5.46 10.49
C MET A 153 -5.04 4.97 11.90
N ALA A 154 -4.21 5.33 12.89
CA ALA A 154 -4.43 4.93 14.29
C ALA A 154 -5.57 5.71 14.94
N GLN A 155 -5.70 7.00 14.62
CA GLN A 155 -6.63 7.93 15.26
C GLN A 155 -8.08 7.41 15.31
N PRO A 156 -8.70 6.90 14.22
CA PRO A 156 -10.08 6.40 14.28
C PRO A 156 -10.28 5.22 15.22
N PHE A 157 -9.27 4.38 15.42
CA PHE A 157 -9.33 3.29 16.39
C PHE A 157 -9.35 3.83 17.82
N LEU A 158 -8.47 4.81 18.11
CA LEU A 158 -8.37 5.45 19.42
C LEU A 158 -9.66 6.19 19.78
N GLU A 159 -10.23 6.94 18.84
CA GLU A 159 -11.52 7.63 18.98
C GLU A 159 -12.68 6.64 19.23
N ASN A 160 -12.57 5.42 18.71
CA ASN A 160 -13.52 4.33 18.95
C ASN A 160 -13.20 3.48 20.21
N GLY A 161 -12.30 3.96 21.07
CA GLY A 161 -11.95 3.32 22.35
C GLY A 161 -11.02 2.11 22.23
N ILE A 162 -10.44 1.86 21.05
CA ILE A 162 -9.50 0.76 20.81
C ILE A 162 -8.08 1.30 21.00
N LYS A 163 -7.51 1.05 22.18
CA LYS A 163 -6.17 1.54 22.57
C LYS A 163 -5.01 0.60 22.20
N ASN A 164 -5.31 -0.65 21.88
CA ASN A 164 -4.32 -1.67 21.53
C ASN A 164 -3.93 -1.54 20.04
N VAL A 165 -3.33 -0.41 19.68
CA VAL A 165 -2.93 -0.09 18.31
C VAL A 165 -1.45 0.26 18.31
N ASP A 166 -0.69 -0.45 17.48
CA ASP A 166 0.72 -0.22 17.22
C ASP A 166 0.86 0.46 15.85
N ILE A 167 1.79 1.40 15.74
CA ILE A 167 2.16 2.01 14.46
C ILE A 167 3.47 1.36 14.02
N ILE A 168 3.46 0.70 12.87
CA ILE A 168 4.63 0.11 12.24
C ILE A 168 4.63 0.58 10.81
N SER A 169 5.74 1.14 10.33
CA SER A 169 5.83 1.64 8.96
C SER A 169 5.41 0.56 7.94
N HIS A 170 4.78 1.00 6.85
CA HIS A 170 4.43 0.13 5.71
C HIS A 170 5.68 -0.42 5.00
N GLY A 171 6.79 0.31 5.09
CA GLY A 171 8.03 -0.07 4.40
C GLY A 171 8.08 0.33 2.94
N CYS A 172 9.32 0.47 2.47
CA CYS A 172 9.67 0.80 1.11
C CYS A 172 10.03 -0.47 0.33
N ILE A 173 9.64 -0.51 -0.93
CA ILE A 173 10.17 -1.52 -1.86
C ILE A 173 11.61 -1.17 -2.24
N PRO A 174 12.41 -2.13 -2.75
CA PRO A 174 13.69 -1.81 -3.36
C PRO A 174 13.55 -0.78 -4.50
N PRO A 175 14.54 0.10 -4.71
CA PRO A 175 14.56 1.02 -5.85
C PRO A 175 14.38 0.26 -7.17
N PHE A 176 13.62 0.86 -8.09
CA PHE A 176 13.39 0.26 -9.40
C PHE A 176 14.69 0.23 -10.20
N GLN A 177 14.89 -0.85 -10.92
CA GLN A 177 16.04 -1.03 -11.80
C GLN A 177 15.66 -0.64 -13.22
N VAL A 178 16.57 0.02 -13.92
CA VAL A 178 16.41 0.29 -15.35
C VAL A 178 16.43 -1.05 -16.08
N SER A 179 15.29 -1.45 -16.64
CA SER A 179 15.22 -2.63 -17.48
C SER A 179 15.78 -2.30 -18.87
N ASN A 180 16.71 -3.11 -19.36
CA ASN A 180 17.16 -3.06 -20.76
C ASN A 180 16.12 -3.64 -21.73
N ALA A 181 14.96 -4.09 -21.25
CA ALA A 181 13.90 -4.57 -22.11
C ALA A 181 13.39 -3.42 -22.98
N THR A 182 13.46 -3.60 -24.30
CA THR A 182 12.87 -2.75 -25.32
C THR A 182 11.34 -2.85 -25.29
N THR A 183 10.73 -2.41 -24.19
CA THR A 183 9.30 -2.13 -24.18
C THR A 183 9.09 -0.73 -24.74
N SER A 184 8.31 -0.64 -25.82
CA SER A 184 8.00 0.59 -26.56
C SER A 184 7.17 1.56 -25.73
N LEU A 185 7.78 2.21 -24.74
CA LEU A 185 7.24 3.45 -24.20
C LEU A 185 7.48 4.56 -25.24
N PRO A 186 6.53 5.50 -25.39
CA PRO A 186 6.72 6.62 -26.30
C PRO A 186 7.94 7.43 -25.86
N ASP A 187 8.67 7.98 -26.83
CA ASP A 187 9.77 8.89 -26.53
C ASP A 187 9.20 10.12 -25.79
N LEU A 188 9.74 10.37 -24.60
CA LEU A 188 9.36 11.46 -23.71
C LEU A 188 10.41 12.58 -23.68
N SER A 189 11.53 12.42 -24.40
CA SER A 189 12.68 13.34 -24.37
C SER A 189 12.37 14.75 -24.89
N ALA A 190 11.29 14.93 -25.64
CA ALA A 190 10.85 16.22 -26.14
C ALA A 190 10.32 17.16 -25.04
N TYR A 191 9.98 16.64 -23.87
CA TYR A 191 9.41 17.42 -22.77
C TYR A 191 10.48 17.77 -21.74
N ARG A 192 10.42 19.01 -21.23
CA ARG A 192 11.35 19.49 -20.20
C ARG A 192 11.12 18.81 -18.86
N HIS A 193 9.87 18.44 -18.56
CA HIS A 193 9.48 17.83 -17.31
C HIS A 193 8.30 16.89 -17.52
N ILE A 194 8.30 15.74 -16.84
CA ILE A 194 7.30 14.69 -16.97
C ILE A 194 6.63 14.47 -15.61
N VAL A 195 5.32 14.65 -15.58
CA VAL A 195 4.46 14.32 -14.44
C VAL A 195 3.70 13.04 -14.74
N PHE A 196 3.79 12.06 -13.85
CA PHE A 196 3.08 10.78 -14.01
C PHE A 196 2.10 10.53 -12.87
N HIS A 197 0.85 10.22 -13.21
CA HIS A 197 -0.17 9.75 -12.27
C HIS A 197 -0.38 8.22 -12.39
N PRO A 198 0.23 7.41 -11.51
CA PRO A 198 0.23 5.95 -11.64
C PRO A 198 -1.05 5.25 -11.18
N SER A 199 -1.95 5.95 -10.48
CA SER A 199 -3.14 5.32 -9.88
C SER A 199 -4.21 4.99 -10.92
N ALA A 200 -4.75 3.77 -10.84
CA ALA A 200 -5.88 3.32 -11.65
C ALA A 200 -7.25 3.79 -11.10
N SER A 201 -7.27 4.34 -9.88
CA SER A 201 -8.47 4.85 -9.21
C SER A 201 -8.26 6.29 -8.75
N PRO A 202 -8.20 7.25 -9.68
CA PRO A 202 -8.07 8.67 -9.34
C PRO A 202 -9.36 9.26 -8.74
N ASP A 203 -9.22 10.44 -8.14
CA ASP A 203 -10.34 11.35 -7.93
C ASP A 203 -10.92 11.78 -9.28
N ARG A 204 -12.09 11.25 -9.62
CA ARG A 204 -12.75 11.49 -10.91
C ARG A 204 -13.19 12.94 -11.08
N VAL A 205 -13.57 13.63 -10.00
CA VAL A 205 -14.02 15.02 -10.05
C VAL A 205 -12.83 15.91 -10.37
N PHE A 206 -11.72 15.73 -9.66
CA PHE A 206 -10.48 16.45 -9.92
C PHE A 206 -9.94 16.16 -11.32
N MET A 207 -9.94 14.90 -11.77
CA MET A 207 -9.53 14.57 -13.15
C MET A 207 -10.39 15.28 -14.19
N GLN A 208 -11.72 15.34 -14.03
CA GLN A 208 -12.58 16.05 -14.97
C GLN A 208 -12.32 17.56 -15.00
N GLN A 209 -12.05 18.17 -13.84
CA GLN A 209 -11.67 19.58 -13.76
C GLN A 209 -10.34 19.82 -14.48
N LEU A 210 -9.35 18.97 -14.21
CA LEU A 210 -8.02 19.01 -14.83
C LEU A 210 -8.11 19.00 -16.36
N LEU A 211 -8.93 18.10 -16.93
CA LEU A 211 -9.07 18.00 -18.39
C LEU A 211 -9.77 19.19 -19.06
N LYS A 212 -10.56 19.95 -18.30
CA LYS A 212 -11.35 21.09 -18.83
C LYS A 212 -10.69 22.44 -18.56
N ASP A 213 -9.61 22.49 -17.79
CA ASP A 213 -8.97 23.73 -17.38
C ASP A 213 -8.05 24.28 -18.47
N ALA A 214 -8.47 25.38 -19.12
CA ALA A 214 -7.69 26.02 -20.18
C ALA A 214 -6.37 26.62 -19.68
N ASN A 215 -6.34 27.14 -18.45
CA ASN A 215 -5.13 27.73 -17.87
C ASN A 215 -4.06 26.65 -17.63
N LEU A 216 -4.49 25.44 -17.23
CA LEU A 216 -3.59 24.30 -17.13
C LEU A 216 -3.03 23.90 -18.49
N GLN A 217 -3.87 23.83 -19.53
CA GLN A 217 -3.41 23.47 -20.87
C GLN A 217 -2.34 24.44 -21.39
N ASP A 218 -2.57 25.74 -21.21
CA ASP A 218 -1.62 26.78 -21.61
C ASP A 218 -0.35 26.73 -20.77
N PHE A 219 -0.47 26.48 -19.47
CA PHE A 219 0.67 26.31 -18.56
C PHE A 219 1.53 25.11 -18.96
N LEU A 220 0.94 23.92 -19.15
CA LEU A 220 1.67 22.70 -19.52
C LEU A 220 2.43 22.89 -20.85
N LYS A 221 1.80 23.56 -21.83
CA LYS A 221 2.46 23.88 -23.10
C LYS A 221 3.60 24.88 -22.93
N ARG A 222 3.34 26.01 -22.25
CA ARG A 222 4.33 27.09 -22.07
C ARG A 222 5.57 26.62 -21.31
N GLU A 223 5.38 25.82 -20.27
CA GLU A 223 6.48 25.30 -19.45
C GLU A 223 7.11 24.01 -20.03
N ASN A 224 6.62 23.53 -21.19
CA ASN A 224 6.99 22.28 -21.84
C ASN A 224 6.94 21.04 -20.91
N ILE A 225 5.82 20.91 -20.18
CA ILE A 225 5.57 19.84 -19.23
C ILE A 225 4.61 18.83 -19.84
N LEU A 226 4.92 17.54 -19.75
CA LEU A 226 4.01 16.45 -20.09
C LEU A 226 3.31 15.92 -18.83
N LEU A 227 1.99 15.80 -18.87
CA LEU A 227 1.23 15.11 -17.85
C LEU A 227 0.69 13.77 -18.38
N ILE A 228 1.09 12.67 -17.75
CA ILE A 228 0.68 11.32 -18.12
C ILE A 228 -0.33 10.81 -17.09
N LEU A 229 -1.54 10.55 -17.54
CA LEU A 229 -2.64 10.05 -16.72
C LEU A 229 -3.00 8.62 -17.12
N ARG A 230 -3.29 7.77 -16.14
CA ARG A 230 -3.91 6.47 -16.43
C ARG A 230 -5.43 6.61 -16.57
N ASN A 231 -5.99 5.88 -17.52
CA ASN A 231 -7.42 5.70 -17.76
C ASN A 231 -8.19 7.00 -18.09
N HIS A 232 -8.20 7.41 -19.36
CA HIS A 232 -9.09 8.45 -19.86
C HIS A 232 -10.55 7.98 -19.86
N PRO A 233 -11.52 8.80 -19.39
CA PRO A 233 -12.94 8.41 -19.37
C PRO A 233 -13.56 8.15 -20.75
N GLU A 234 -13.04 8.78 -21.81
CA GLU A 234 -13.63 8.76 -23.16
C GLU A 234 -12.71 8.14 -24.23
N GLY A 235 -11.68 7.39 -23.85
CA GLY A 235 -10.82 6.65 -24.80
C GLY A 235 -9.84 7.48 -25.66
N LYS A 236 -9.80 8.81 -25.51
CA LYS A 236 -8.77 9.67 -26.13
C LYS A 236 -7.37 9.28 -25.67
N THR A 237 -6.40 9.41 -26.56
CA THR A 237 -4.97 9.13 -26.29
C THR A 237 -4.22 10.36 -25.79
N GLU A 238 -4.66 11.56 -26.16
CA GLU A 238 -4.04 12.83 -25.74
C GLU A 238 -4.99 14.03 -25.79
N ILE A 239 -4.67 15.06 -25.00
CA ILE A 239 -5.26 16.41 -25.02
C ILE A 239 -4.12 17.39 -24.76
N GLY A 240 -3.59 18.03 -25.81
CA GLY A 240 -2.45 18.94 -25.69
C GLY A 240 -1.23 18.23 -25.09
N ASN A 241 -0.72 18.76 -23.98
CA ASN A 241 0.40 18.17 -23.23
C ASN A 241 -0.05 17.15 -22.16
N ILE A 242 -1.27 16.61 -22.29
CA ILE A 242 -1.77 15.52 -21.45
C ILE A 242 -1.86 14.25 -22.30
N ARG A 243 -1.21 13.16 -21.87
CA ARG A 243 -1.29 11.84 -22.50
C ARG A 243 -1.99 10.83 -21.60
N PHE A 244 -2.67 9.88 -22.22
CA PHE A 244 -3.44 8.85 -21.51
C PHE A 244 -2.92 7.45 -21.77
N ILE A 245 -2.77 6.69 -20.69
CA ILE A 245 -2.49 5.26 -20.73
C ILE A 245 -3.79 4.52 -20.44
N ASN A 246 -4.45 4.08 -21.50
CA ASN A 246 -5.76 3.40 -21.47
C ASN A 246 -5.64 1.87 -21.51
N HIS A 247 -4.43 1.34 -21.27
CA HIS A 247 -4.16 -0.11 -21.22
C HIS A 247 -3.42 -0.47 -19.93
N TYR A 248 -3.38 -1.77 -19.63
CA TYR A 248 -2.60 -2.29 -18.51
C TYR A 248 -1.10 -2.21 -18.82
N LEU A 249 -0.33 -1.56 -17.94
CA LEU A 249 1.13 -1.56 -18.03
C LEU A 249 1.67 -2.83 -17.38
N THR A 250 2.60 -3.50 -18.06
CA THR A 250 3.43 -4.51 -17.39
C THR A 250 4.23 -3.88 -16.26
N GLN A 251 4.71 -4.69 -15.31
CA GLN A 251 5.55 -4.19 -14.23
C GLN A 251 6.79 -3.45 -14.75
N SER A 252 7.44 -3.98 -15.80
CA SER A 252 8.60 -3.33 -16.42
C SER A 252 8.26 -1.98 -17.04
N GLN A 253 7.14 -1.88 -17.77
CA GLN A 253 6.67 -0.63 -18.36
C GLN A 253 6.33 0.41 -17.28
N TYR A 254 5.64 -0.04 -16.22
CA TYR A 254 5.31 0.79 -15.07
C TYR A 254 6.56 1.37 -14.42
N GLN A 255 7.55 0.53 -14.09
CA GLN A 255 8.79 0.94 -13.44
C GLN A 255 9.61 1.87 -14.34
N GLN A 256 9.72 1.57 -15.63
CA GLN A 256 10.45 2.40 -16.58
C GLN A 256 9.82 3.80 -16.70
N LEU A 257 8.49 3.87 -16.83
CA LEU A 257 7.77 5.14 -16.87
C LEU A 257 7.89 5.90 -15.55
N PHE A 258 7.82 5.21 -14.42
CA PHE A 258 8.01 5.80 -13.10
C PHE A 258 9.41 6.41 -12.95
N LEU A 259 10.44 5.69 -13.41
CA LEU A 259 11.83 6.17 -13.41
C LEU A 259 12.05 7.35 -14.37
N GLN A 260 11.37 7.39 -15.52
CA GLN A 260 11.41 8.51 -16.47
C GLN A 260 10.67 9.75 -15.97
N ALA A 261 9.66 9.59 -15.12
CA ALA A 261 8.92 10.74 -14.59
C ALA A 261 9.76 11.55 -13.60
N ASP A 262 9.75 12.87 -13.73
CA ASP A 262 10.41 13.78 -12.80
C ASP A 262 9.58 14.01 -11.53
N THR A 263 8.25 13.92 -11.66
CA THR A 263 7.31 14.13 -10.55
C THR A 263 6.15 13.15 -10.63
N ILE A 264 5.78 12.58 -9.48
CA ILE A 264 4.63 11.69 -9.36
C ILE A 264 3.43 12.47 -8.83
N LEU A 265 2.30 12.38 -9.51
CA LEU A 265 1.03 12.94 -9.05
C LEU A 265 0.21 11.87 -8.33
N LEU A 266 -0.15 12.16 -7.08
CA LEU A 266 -1.08 11.37 -6.28
C LEU A 266 -2.41 12.13 -6.17
N ALA A 267 -3.44 11.63 -6.84
CA ALA A 267 -4.78 12.22 -6.79
C ALA A 267 -5.82 11.15 -6.46
N TYR A 268 -5.85 10.74 -5.19
CA TYR A 268 -6.77 9.70 -4.73
C TYR A 268 -8.14 10.28 -4.35
N PRO A 269 -9.23 9.52 -4.56
CA PRO A 269 -10.57 10.00 -4.28
C PRO A 269 -10.83 10.11 -2.77
N PRO A 270 -11.90 10.79 -2.33
CA PRO A 270 -12.20 10.97 -0.91
C PRO A 270 -12.43 9.66 -0.14
N GLN A 271 -12.78 8.57 -0.84
CA GLN A 271 -12.93 7.24 -0.23
C GLN A 271 -11.59 6.61 0.15
N PHE A 272 -10.46 7.13 -0.33
CA PHE A 272 -9.11 6.74 0.11
C PHE A 272 -8.80 7.37 1.47
N ARG A 273 -9.62 7.07 2.48
CA ARG A 273 -9.51 7.59 3.84
C ARG A 273 -8.91 6.55 4.79
N PHE A 274 -8.02 6.93 5.70
CA PHE A 274 -7.38 6.01 6.65
C PHE A 274 -6.63 4.84 5.97
N GLN A 275 -5.93 5.13 4.88
CA GLN A 275 -5.10 4.20 4.13
C GLN A 275 -3.72 4.82 3.85
N VAL A 276 -2.75 4.01 3.47
CA VAL A 276 -1.46 4.49 2.94
C VAL A 276 -1.35 4.22 1.45
N SER A 277 -0.67 5.11 0.76
CA SER A 277 -0.34 4.93 -0.66
C SER A 277 0.94 4.14 -0.80
N GLY A 278 0.89 2.92 -1.34
CA GLY A 278 2.10 2.18 -1.73
C GLY A 278 2.99 3.01 -2.65
N VAL A 279 2.38 3.76 -3.59
CA VAL A 279 3.09 4.66 -4.51
C VAL A 279 3.90 5.74 -3.78
N SER A 280 3.43 6.25 -2.64
CA SER A 280 4.21 7.20 -1.85
C SER A 280 5.53 6.60 -1.34
N PHE A 281 5.53 5.32 -0.96
CA PHE A 281 6.75 4.62 -0.54
C PHE A 281 7.64 4.27 -1.74
N GLU A 282 7.07 3.98 -2.91
CA GLU A 282 7.83 3.86 -4.16
C GLU A 282 8.52 5.18 -4.54
N CYS A 283 7.88 6.32 -4.26
CA CYS A 283 8.49 7.64 -4.47
C CYS A 283 9.70 7.84 -3.56
N VAL A 284 9.62 7.42 -2.30
CA VAL A 284 10.76 7.45 -1.38
C VAL A 284 11.90 6.56 -1.89
N SER A 285 11.61 5.30 -2.24
CA SER A 285 12.62 4.35 -2.76
C SER A 285 13.36 4.82 -4.01
N ASN A 286 12.72 5.66 -4.82
CA ASN A 286 13.26 6.13 -6.10
C ASN A 286 13.56 7.63 -6.10
N HIS A 287 13.60 8.26 -4.92
CA HIS A 287 13.85 9.69 -4.72
C HIS A 287 13.02 10.61 -5.63
N LYS A 288 11.74 10.28 -5.84
CA LYS A 288 10.84 11.05 -6.72
C LYS A 288 10.23 12.24 -6.00
N LYS A 289 10.16 13.37 -6.70
CA LYS A 289 9.30 14.51 -6.31
C LYS A 289 7.83 14.10 -6.42
N VAL A 290 6.97 14.67 -5.59
CA VAL A 290 5.55 14.31 -5.52
C VAL A 290 4.67 15.55 -5.46
N LEU A 291 3.54 15.47 -6.14
CA LEU A 291 2.39 16.36 -6.01
C LEU A 291 1.22 15.56 -5.45
N ILE A 292 0.56 16.07 -4.41
CA ILE A 292 -0.57 15.40 -3.77
C ILE A 292 -1.79 16.29 -3.84
N PHE A 293 -2.81 15.87 -4.59
CA PHE A 293 -4.12 16.49 -4.47
C PHE A 293 -4.66 16.18 -3.07
N HIS A 294 -5.04 17.23 -2.34
CA HIS A 294 -5.31 17.16 -0.91
C HIS A 294 -6.21 15.98 -0.53
N ASN A 295 -5.64 15.06 0.25
CA ASN A 295 -6.33 13.94 0.87
C ASN A 295 -5.74 13.75 2.28
N PRO A 296 -6.55 13.81 3.36
CA PRO A 296 -6.05 13.71 4.72
C PRO A 296 -5.22 12.46 5.02
N SER A 297 -5.51 11.33 4.35
CA SER A 297 -4.74 10.09 4.51
C SER A 297 -3.30 10.20 4.07
N LEU A 298 -2.95 11.20 3.27
CA LEU A 298 -1.62 11.41 2.71
C LEU A 298 -0.86 12.53 3.41
N ASN A 299 -1.41 13.06 4.51
CA ASN A 299 -0.76 14.12 5.28
C ASN A 299 0.62 13.69 5.80
N TYR A 300 0.79 12.40 6.15
CA TYR A 300 2.08 11.82 6.53
C TYR A 300 3.16 12.04 5.48
N CYS A 301 2.83 12.17 4.19
CA CYS A 301 3.82 12.39 3.14
C CYS A 301 4.57 13.72 3.30
N ARG A 302 4.02 14.72 4.02
CA ARG A 302 4.73 15.99 4.28
C ARG A 302 6.08 15.77 4.95
N GLN A 303 6.19 14.75 5.80
CA GLN A 303 7.44 14.45 6.50
C GLN A 303 8.52 13.83 5.60
N PHE A 304 8.16 13.38 4.39
CA PHE A 304 9.09 12.76 3.45
C PHE A 304 9.85 13.77 2.59
N TYR A 305 9.38 15.02 2.53
CA TYR A 305 9.86 16.04 1.61
C TYR A 305 10.27 17.31 2.36
N ASN A 306 11.25 18.05 1.84
CA ASN A 306 11.61 19.38 2.35
C ASN A 306 10.77 20.52 1.75
N TYR A 307 9.61 20.19 1.20
CA TYR A 307 8.57 21.11 0.72
C TYR A 307 7.20 20.50 1.04
N ASP A 308 6.14 21.30 1.08
CA ASP A 308 4.77 20.74 1.19
C ASP A 308 4.32 20.22 -0.18
N PRO A 309 4.12 18.91 -0.37
CA PRO A 309 3.69 18.36 -1.66
C PRO A 309 2.18 18.55 -1.90
N ILE A 310 1.41 19.06 -0.93
CA ILE A 310 -0.06 19.07 -0.98
C ILE A 310 -0.59 20.35 -1.63
N PHE A 311 -1.55 20.17 -2.55
CA PHE A 311 -2.29 21.25 -3.20
C PHE A 311 -3.80 20.97 -3.20
N HIS A 312 -4.63 22.02 -3.28
CA HIS A 312 -6.09 21.92 -3.15
C HIS A 312 -6.84 22.23 -4.45
N ASN A 313 -6.18 22.81 -5.44
CA ASN A 313 -6.77 23.16 -6.73
C ASN A 313 -5.71 23.23 -7.83
N ILE A 314 -6.15 23.32 -9.08
CA ILE A 314 -5.30 23.33 -10.28
C ILE A 314 -4.31 24.51 -10.26
N GLY A 315 -4.74 25.70 -9.80
CA GLY A 315 -3.84 26.85 -9.69
C GLY A 315 -2.66 26.60 -8.75
N GLN A 316 -2.93 26.04 -7.56
CA GLN A 316 -1.88 25.62 -6.62
C GLN A 316 -1.01 24.49 -7.19
N MET A 317 -1.60 23.54 -7.93
CA MET A 317 -0.85 22.50 -8.63
C MET A 317 0.18 23.10 -9.59
N CYS A 318 -0.24 24.07 -10.43
CA CYS A 318 0.65 24.73 -11.40
C CYS A 318 1.76 25.51 -10.69
N GLN A 319 1.45 26.23 -9.62
CA GLN A 319 2.45 26.96 -8.82
C GLN A 319 3.49 26.02 -8.23
N LEU A 320 3.04 24.93 -7.59
CA LEU A 320 3.95 23.98 -6.97
C LEU A 320 4.79 23.25 -8.02
N LEU A 321 4.18 22.85 -9.14
CA LEU A 321 4.90 22.22 -10.24
C LEU A 321 5.97 23.14 -10.84
N LYS A 322 5.65 24.43 -11.02
CA LYS A 322 6.63 25.44 -11.46
C LYS A 322 7.79 25.55 -10.47
N GLN A 323 7.51 25.53 -9.18
CA GLN A 323 8.59 25.56 -8.19
C GLN A 323 9.44 24.28 -8.24
N LEU A 324 8.84 23.12 -8.47
CA LEU A 324 9.57 21.85 -8.60
C LEU A 324 10.43 21.78 -9.87
N THR A 325 10.06 22.49 -10.95
CA THR A 325 10.84 22.56 -12.19
C THR A 325 11.99 23.58 -12.11
N GLU A 326 11.85 24.62 -11.29
CA GLU A 326 12.83 25.71 -11.14
C GLU A 326 13.84 25.47 -9.99
N ASP A 327 13.42 24.77 -8.93
CA ASP A 327 14.21 24.57 -7.71
C ASP A 327 14.57 23.09 -7.52
N SER A 328 15.85 22.77 -7.79
CA SER A 328 16.39 21.42 -7.63
C SER A 328 16.57 21.01 -6.16
N SER A 329 16.56 21.95 -5.21
CA SER A 329 16.73 21.65 -3.78
C SER A 329 15.52 20.93 -3.17
N ARG A 330 14.35 21.00 -3.84
CA ARG A 330 13.10 20.39 -3.40
C ARG A 330 13.05 18.92 -3.74
N GLN A 331 13.16 18.06 -2.74
CA GLN A 331 13.33 16.62 -2.95
C GLN A 331 12.79 15.79 -1.78
N CYS A 332 12.76 14.48 -1.98
CA CYS A 332 12.59 13.54 -0.89
C CYS A 332 13.81 13.60 0.03
N VAL A 333 13.61 13.76 1.33
CA VAL A 333 14.68 13.85 2.35
C VAL A 333 14.69 12.67 3.31
N VAL A 334 13.71 11.77 3.20
CA VAL A 334 13.67 10.53 3.97
C VAL A 334 14.26 9.41 3.14
N ASP A 335 15.07 8.58 3.79
CA ASP A 335 15.63 7.36 3.20
C ASP A 335 14.72 6.15 3.45
N ALA A 336 14.73 5.20 2.51
CA ALA A 336 13.93 3.99 2.59
C ALA A 336 14.19 3.17 3.88
N GLU A 337 15.43 3.16 4.38
CA GLU A 337 15.80 2.47 5.62
C GLU A 337 15.12 3.08 6.86
N MET A 338 14.89 4.39 6.88
CA MET A 338 14.17 5.05 7.98
C MET A 338 12.69 4.65 8.03
N LEU A 339 12.15 4.16 6.92
CA LEU A 339 10.78 3.67 6.81
C LEU A 339 10.69 2.15 6.89
N ARG A 340 11.77 1.43 7.21
CA ARG A 340 11.72 -0.02 7.41
C ARG A 340 10.76 -0.37 8.55
N PRO A 341 9.90 -1.40 8.42
CA PRO A 341 9.07 -1.85 9.53
C PRO A 341 9.95 -2.27 10.72
N ASP A 342 9.64 -1.76 11.91
CA ASP A 342 10.30 -2.17 13.16
C ASP A 342 9.29 -2.90 14.06
N TYR A 343 9.64 -4.13 14.40
CA TYR A 343 8.84 -5.03 15.22
C TYR A 343 9.40 -5.23 16.63
N THR A 344 10.54 -4.61 16.95
CA THR A 344 11.26 -4.83 18.22
C THR A 344 10.37 -4.53 19.43
N HIS A 345 9.59 -3.45 19.41
CA HIS A 345 8.75 -3.06 20.55
C HIS A 345 7.61 -4.05 20.80
N ILE A 346 6.90 -4.50 19.75
CA ILE A 346 5.78 -5.44 19.93
C ILE A 346 6.25 -6.84 20.32
N LEU A 347 7.42 -7.26 19.81
CA LEU A 347 7.99 -8.58 20.05
C LEU A 347 8.73 -8.68 21.39
N ALA A 348 9.06 -7.56 22.03
CA ALA A 348 9.69 -7.49 23.36
C ALA A 348 8.69 -7.86 24.47
N THR A 349 7.41 -7.56 24.27
CA THR A 349 6.32 -7.90 25.19
C THR A 349 6.17 -9.42 25.35
N LYS A 350 5.96 -9.88 26.59
CA LYS A 350 5.90 -11.31 26.97
C LYS A 350 4.48 -11.85 26.93
#